data_AF-A0A951JDW2-F1
#
_entry.id   AF-A0A951JDW2-F1
#
_cell.length_a   1.000
_cell.length_b   1.000
_cell.length_c   1.000
_cell.angle_alpha   90.00
_cell.angle_beta   90.00
_cell.angle_gamma   90.00
#
_symmetry.space_group_name_H-M   'P 1'
#
loop_
_entity.id
_entity.type
_entity.pdbx_description
1 polymer ?
#
loop_
_entity_poly.entity_id
_entity_poly.type
_entity_poly.pdbx_seq_one_letter_code
_entity_poly.pdbx_strand_id
1 'polypeptide(L)'
;MMQSQIRQEASGNAIAMGVNESNILADIRYFEERAASLDSDSHGKAMQRVYASLLTHRRQMLAALRDGRPDAWYEYEYVVL
;
A
#
# COMPACT_ATOMS: atom_id res chain seq x y z
N MET A 1 23.88 -30.03 -1.81
CA MET A 1 23.38 -29.16 -0.71
C MET A 1 23.34 -27.75 -1.26
N MET A 2 22.15 -27.17 -1.45
CA MET A 2 22.00 -25.83 -2.01
C MET A 2 22.36 -24.78 -0.95
N GLN A 3 23.28 -23.88 -1.31
CA GLN A 3 23.64 -22.71 -0.52
C GLN A 3 22.44 -21.77 -0.38
N SER A 4 22.07 -21.44 0.85
CA SER A 4 21.16 -20.34 1.16
C SER A 4 21.80 -19.02 0.75
N GLN A 5 21.49 -18.54 -0.45
CA GLN A 5 21.72 -17.14 -0.82
C GLN A 5 20.71 -16.28 -0.06
N ILE A 6 21.15 -15.81 1.11
CA ILE A 6 20.55 -14.69 1.82
C ILE A 6 20.58 -13.51 0.84
N ARG A 7 19.41 -13.08 0.35
CA ARG A 7 19.26 -11.83 -0.41
C ARG A 7 19.64 -10.67 0.51
N GLN A 8 20.92 -10.32 0.48
CA GLN A 8 21.50 -9.21 1.20
C GLN A 8 21.86 -8.11 0.18
N GLU A 9 20.87 -7.55 -0.49
CA GLU A 9 21.01 -6.30 -1.24
C GLU A 9 19.70 -5.50 -1.19
N ALA A 10 19.48 -4.80 -0.08
CA ALA A 10 18.55 -3.67 -0.03
C ALA A 10 18.83 -2.74 1.18
N SER A 11 20.07 -2.63 1.64
CA SER A 11 20.45 -1.62 2.63
C SER A 11 20.95 -0.37 1.90
N GLY A 12 20.07 0.62 1.70
CA GLY A 12 20.47 1.97 1.28
C GLY A 12 19.76 2.56 0.06
N ASN A 13 18.94 1.79 -0.67
CA ASN A 13 18.22 2.28 -1.86
C ASN A 13 16.75 1.80 -1.96
N ALA A 14 16.20 1.21 -0.89
CA ALA A 14 14.84 0.66 -0.87
C ALA A 14 13.75 1.74 -0.91
N ILE A 15 14.06 2.97 -0.52
CA ILE A 15 13.08 4.08 -0.47
C ILE A 15 12.95 4.76 -1.85
N ALA A 16 13.99 4.74 -2.68
CA ALA A 16 13.97 5.32 -4.03
C ALA A 16 13.38 4.37 -5.11
N MET A 17 13.24 3.07 -4.83
CA MET A 17 12.45 2.12 -5.64
C MET A 17 10.95 2.10 -5.27
N GLY A 18 10.51 3.05 -4.43
CA GLY A 18 9.44 2.85 -3.44
C GLY A 18 7.99 2.95 -3.92
N VAL A 19 7.70 3.41 -5.14
CA VAL A 19 6.32 3.56 -5.63
C VAL A 19 6.28 3.20 -7.11
N ASN A 20 6.03 1.92 -7.40
CA ASN A 20 5.73 1.44 -8.75
C ASN A 20 4.36 0.73 -8.74
N GLU A 21 3.79 0.54 -9.92
CA GLU A 21 2.44 -0.03 -10.07
C GLU A 21 2.32 -1.39 -9.38
N SER A 22 3.29 -2.30 -9.53
CA SER A 22 3.28 -3.62 -8.90
C SER A 22 3.24 -3.55 -7.36
N ASN A 23 4.01 -2.64 -6.76
CA ASN A 23 4.02 -2.44 -5.31
C ASN A 23 2.68 -1.87 -4.82
N ILE A 24 2.12 -0.89 -5.54
CA ILE A 24 0.82 -0.31 -5.19
C ILE A 24 -0.29 -1.36 -5.28
N LEU A 25 -0.28 -2.19 -6.32
CA LEU A 25 -1.24 -3.28 -6.47
C LEU A 25 -1.11 -4.35 -5.38
N ALA A 26 0.11 -4.69 -4.98
CA ALA A 26 0.36 -5.60 -3.86
C ALA A 26 -0.20 -5.05 -2.53
N ASP A 27 0.01 -3.76 -2.27
CA ASP A 27 -0.53 -3.08 -1.09
C ASP A 27 -2.07 -3.06 -1.10
N ILE A 28 -2.69 -2.75 -2.24
CA ILE A 28 -4.16 -2.78 -2.38
C ILE A 28 -4.70 -4.16 -2.01
N ARG A 29 -4.13 -5.22 -2.60
CA ARG A 29 -4.56 -6.59 -2.31
C ARG A 29 -4.39 -6.94 -0.84
N TYR A 30 -3.25 -6.59 -0.25
CA TYR A 30 -2.99 -6.81 1.17
C TYR A 30 -4.03 -6.13 2.07
N PHE A 31 -4.35 -4.87 1.80
CA PHE A 31 -5.34 -4.14 2.61
C PHE A 31 -6.77 -4.65 2.41
N GLU A 32 -7.15 -5.07 1.20
CA GLU A 32 -8.44 -5.72 0.93
C GLU A 32 -8.58 -7.03 1.70
N GLU A 33 -7.55 -7.88 1.68
CA GLU A 33 -7.51 -9.14 2.43
C GLU A 33 -7.61 -8.89 3.94
N ARG A 34 -6.88 -7.89 4.47
CA ARG A 34 -6.89 -7.58 5.91
C ARG A 34 -8.19 -6.95 6.37
N ALA A 35 -8.77 -6.02 5.61
CA ALA A 35 -10.05 -5.41 5.97
C ALA A 35 -11.18 -6.46 6.07
N ALA A 36 -11.16 -7.45 5.16
CA ALA A 36 -12.12 -8.55 5.15
C ALA A 36 -11.90 -9.57 6.28
N SER A 37 -10.69 -9.68 6.83
CA SER A 37 -10.34 -10.64 7.89
C SER A 37 -10.53 -10.12 9.31
N LEU A 38 -10.99 -8.88 9.49
CA LEU A 38 -11.14 -8.27 10.81
C LEU A 38 -12.46 -8.63 11.48
N ASP A 39 -12.38 -8.87 12.78
CA ASP A 39 -13.56 -9.06 13.63
C ASP A 39 -14.41 -7.78 13.72
N SER A 40 -15.68 -7.94 14.10
CA SER A 40 -16.64 -6.82 14.19
C SER A 40 -16.60 -6.07 15.53
N ASP A 41 -15.59 -6.33 16.36
CA ASP A 41 -15.40 -5.68 17.64
C ASP A 41 -14.92 -4.22 17.48
N SER A 42 -14.79 -3.49 18.59
CA SER A 42 -14.41 -2.07 18.54
C SER A 42 -13.02 -1.87 17.93
N HIS A 43 -12.09 -2.79 18.18
CA HIS A 43 -10.74 -2.73 17.63
C HIS A 43 -10.74 -3.05 16.13
N GLY A 44 -11.40 -4.13 15.72
CA GLY A 44 -11.56 -4.52 14.33
C GLY A 44 -12.26 -3.45 13.50
N LYS A 45 -13.30 -2.80 14.01
CA LYS A 45 -13.93 -1.63 13.36
C LYS A 45 -12.98 -0.43 13.21
N ALA A 46 -12.11 -0.18 14.19
CA ALA A 46 -11.10 0.87 14.07
C ALA A 46 -10.05 0.52 13.01
N MET A 47 -9.59 -0.72 13.00
CA MET A 47 -8.64 -1.21 11.99
C MET A 47 -9.24 -1.25 10.58
N GLN A 48 -10.52 -1.57 10.44
CA GLN A 48 -11.24 -1.49 9.16
C GLN A 48 -11.23 -0.07 8.60
N ARG A 49 -11.43 0.96 9.43
CA ARG A 49 -11.33 2.37 9.01
C ARG A 49 -9.92 2.72 8.55
N VAL A 50 -8.89 2.31 9.30
CA VAL A 50 -7.49 2.54 8.91
C VAL A 50 -7.20 1.89 7.55
N TYR A 51 -7.60 0.62 7.35
CA TYR A 51 -7.38 -0.05 6.07
C TYR A 51 -8.17 0.58 4.94
N ALA A 52 -9.42 1.03 5.16
CA ALA A 52 -10.19 1.75 4.15
C ALA A 52 -9.51 3.05 3.71
N SER A 53 -8.92 3.79 4.66
CA SER A 53 -8.15 5.00 4.37
C SER A 53 -6.89 4.71 3.56
N LEU A 54 -6.13 3.68 3.96
CA LEU A 54 -4.93 3.25 3.22
C LEU A 54 -5.28 2.73 1.81
N LEU A 55 -6.40 2.02 1.66
CA LEU A 55 -6.89 1.52 0.37
C LEU A 55 -7.17 2.67 -0.59
N THR A 56 -7.86 3.70 -0.08
CA THR A 56 -8.22 4.88 -0.86
C THR A 56 -6.96 5.59 -1.33
N HIS A 57 -6.02 5.83 -0.41
CA HIS A 57 -4.74 6.45 -0.73
C HIS A 57 -3.97 5.67 -1.81
N ARG A 58 -3.85 4.33 -1.69
CA ARG A 58 -3.15 3.52 -2.70
C ARG A 58 -3.84 3.53 -4.06
N ARG A 59 -5.16 3.52 -4.11
CA ARG A 59 -5.92 3.62 -5.38
C ARG A 59 -5.71 4.98 -6.06
N GLN A 60 -5.64 6.06 -5.30
CA GLN A 60 -5.34 7.39 -5.81
C GLN A 60 -3.92 7.48 -6.37
N MET A 61 -2.93 6.93 -5.66
CA MET A 61 -1.56 6.84 -6.17
C MET A 61 -1.48 6.00 -7.46
N LEU A 62 -2.25 4.92 -7.56
CA LEU A 62 -2.32 4.10 -8.78
C LEU A 62 -2.91 4.89 -9.95
N ALA A 63 -3.99 5.65 -9.71
CA ALA A 63 -4.60 6.50 -10.72
C ALA A 63 -3.62 7.58 -11.19
N ALA A 64 -3.01 8.31 -10.26
CA ALA A 64 -1.99 9.33 -10.54
C ALA A 64 -0.81 8.77 -11.36
N LEU A 65 -0.33 7.57 -11.02
CA LEU A 65 0.73 6.89 -11.76
C LEU A 65 0.29 6.53 -13.19
N ARG A 66 -0.92 6.01 -13.37
CA ARG A 66 -1.47 5.62 -14.67
C ARG A 66 -1.77 6.82 -15.57
N ASP A 67 -2.10 7.96 -14.97
CA ASP A 67 -2.31 9.23 -15.67
C ASP A 67 -0.99 9.93 -16.01
N GLY A 68 0.16 9.32 -15.68
CA GLY A 68 1.49 9.90 -15.95
C GLY A 68 1.81 11.11 -15.07
N ARG A 69 1.03 11.35 -14.00
CA ARG A 69 1.20 12.42 -13.02
C ARG A 69 1.42 11.83 -11.62
N PRO A 70 2.49 11.05 -11.40
CA PRO A 70 2.73 10.36 -10.13
C PRO A 70 3.01 11.31 -8.96
N ASP A 71 3.17 12.60 -9.21
CA ASP A 71 3.25 13.67 -8.23
C ASP A 71 1.86 14.13 -7.78
N ALA A 72 0.83 14.03 -8.62
CA ALA A 72 -0.53 14.53 -8.37
C ALA A 72 -1.40 13.64 -7.46
N TRP A 73 -0.84 12.64 -6.78
CA TRP A 73 -1.62 11.72 -5.95
C TRP A 73 -2.35 12.41 -4.80
N TYR A 74 -1.87 13.57 -4.33
CA TYR A 74 -2.50 14.40 -3.30
C TYR A 74 -3.67 15.25 -3.83
N GLU A 75 -3.84 15.35 -5.15
CA GLU A 75 -4.97 16.06 -5.76
C GLU A 75 -6.27 15.26 -5.66
N TYR A 76 -6.15 13.95 -5.41
CA TYR A 76 -7.29 13.07 -5.16
C TYR A 76 -7.64 13.11 -3.67
N GLU A 77 -8.94 13.28 -3.37
CA GLU A 77 -9.54 13.57 -2.05
C GLU A 77 -8.77 13.10 -0.80
N TYR A 78 -8.64 14.04 0.15
CA TYR A 78 -8.05 13.85 1.47
C TYR A 78 -8.75 12.74 2.26
N VAL A 79 -8.05 11.63 2.52
CA VAL A 79 -8.42 10.76 3.64
C VAL A 79 -7.50 11.03 4.82
N VAL A 80 -8.02 11.80 5.79
CA VAL A 80 -7.39 12.01 7.10
C VAL A 80 -7.90 10.93 8.05
N LEU A 81 -6.98 10.37 8.85
CA LEU A 81 -7.25 9.43 9.94
C LEU A 81 -8.12 10.05 11.05
#